data_AF-A0A7X1PC38-F1
#
_entry.id   AF-A0A7X1PC38-F1
#
_cell.length_a   1.000
_cell.length_b   1.000
_cell.length_c   1.000
_cell.angle_alpha   90.00
_cell.angle_beta   90.00
_cell.angle_gamma   90.00
#
_symmetry.space_group_name_H-M   'P 1'
#
loop_
_entity.id
_entity.type
_entity.pdbx_description
1 polymer ?
#
loop_
_entity_poly.entity_id
_entity_poly.type
_entity_poly.pdbx_seq_one_letter_code
_entity_poly.pdbx_strand_id
1 'polypeptide(L)'
;MDIRRLVFGCVVGMVIVLVAACGGGDGDSNEYPSEVQSNFMDGCMGAGATQTQCNCAFDKVREKYTLDEFVQLENDISEGRRTDELTPIILECR
;
A
#
# COMPACT_ATOMS: atom_id res chain seq x y z
N MET A 1 -4.18 -14.47 -24.02
CA MET A 1 -3.77 -15.11 -25.29
C MET A 1 -4.83 -16.10 -25.71
N ASP A 2 -5.27 -16.01 -26.96
CA ASP A 2 -6.40 -16.72 -27.57
C ASP A 2 -6.61 -18.16 -27.09
N ILE A 3 -7.69 -18.30 -26.32
CA ILE A 3 -8.01 -19.44 -25.46
C ILE A 3 -8.72 -20.60 -26.20
N ARG A 4 -9.09 -20.39 -27.46
CA ARG A 4 -9.95 -21.30 -28.23
C ARG A 4 -9.19 -22.39 -28.99
N ARG A 5 -7.87 -22.27 -29.16
CA ARG A 5 -7.04 -23.23 -29.91
C ARG A 5 -6.33 -24.28 -29.05
N LEU A 6 -6.27 -24.10 -27.72
CA LEU A 6 -5.66 -25.06 -26.80
C LEU A 6 -6.60 -26.19 -26.34
N VAL A 7 -7.92 -26.00 -26.41
CA VAL A 7 -8.90 -26.93 -25.81
C VAL A 7 -9.14 -28.21 -26.65
N PHE A 8 -8.76 -28.22 -27.93
CA PHE A 8 -9.07 -29.34 -28.85
C PHE A 8 -7.95 -30.39 -29.00
N GLY A 9 -6.79 -30.22 -28.34
CA GLY A 9 -5.56 -30.93 -28.74
C GLY A 9 -4.96 -31.97 -27.78
N CYS A 10 -5.23 -31.96 -26.48
CA CYS A 10 -4.49 -32.85 -25.55
C CYS A 10 -5.33 -33.27 -24.34
N VAL A 11 -6.25 -34.21 -24.57
CA VAL A 11 -7.02 -34.96 -23.56
C VAL A 11 -6.09 -35.89 -22.70
N VAL A 12 -4.86 -35.45 -22.39
CA VAL A 12 -3.88 -36.21 -21.60
C VAL A 12 -3.12 -35.23 -20.72
N GLY A 13 -3.56 -35.05 -19.47
CA GLY A 13 -2.83 -34.21 -18.51
C GLY A 13 -3.71 -33.68 -17.38
N MET A 14 -3.74 -34.44 -16.29
CA MET A 14 -4.41 -34.21 -15.01
C MET A 14 -3.85 -32.97 -14.28
N VAL A 15 -4.74 -32.03 -13.86
CA VAL A 15 -4.63 -31.11 -12.68
C VAL A 15 -3.52 -30.03 -12.81
N ILE A 16 -3.78 -28.70 -12.81
CA ILE A 16 -4.13 -27.82 -11.67
C ILE A 16 -4.79 -26.53 -12.21
N VAL A 17 -5.94 -26.18 -11.63
CA VAL A 17 -6.61 -24.88 -11.73
C VAL A 17 -6.05 -23.96 -10.64
N LEU A 18 -5.36 -22.87 -10.97
CA LEU A 18 -5.21 -21.69 -10.11
C LEU A 18 -4.94 -20.46 -10.98
N VAL A 19 -6.00 -19.77 -11.41
CA VAL A 19 -5.87 -18.42 -11.94
C VAL A 19 -5.75 -17.50 -10.74
N ALA A 20 -4.61 -16.83 -10.60
CA ALA A 20 -4.36 -15.83 -9.57
C ALA A 20 -5.37 -14.68 -9.72
N ALA A 21 -6.40 -14.70 -8.88
CA ALA A 21 -7.35 -13.62 -8.70
C ALA A 21 -7.31 -13.22 -7.22
N CYS A 22 -6.27 -12.49 -6.83
CA CYS A 22 -6.33 -11.70 -5.60
C CYS A 22 -7.12 -10.42 -5.92
N GLY A 23 -8.44 -10.58 -6.02
CA GLY A 23 -9.38 -9.51 -5.71
C GLY A 23 -9.73 -9.66 -4.22
N GLY A 24 -9.29 -8.71 -3.42
CA GLY A 24 -9.65 -8.59 -2.00
C GLY A 24 -9.91 -7.13 -1.70
N GLY A 25 -11.10 -6.66 -2.05
CA GLY A 25 -11.61 -5.38 -1.58
C GLY A 25 -12.36 -5.60 -0.28
N ASP A 26 -11.94 -4.91 0.76
CA ASP A 26 -12.75 -4.61 1.94
C ASP A 26 -12.63 -3.09 2.15
N GLY A 27 -13.73 -2.41 1.82
CA GLY A 27 -13.85 -0.96 1.94
C GLY A 27 -14.40 -0.61 3.31
N ASP A 28 -13.52 -0.18 4.21
CA ASP A 28 -13.92 0.57 5.41
C ASP A 28 -14.01 2.06 5.05
N SER A 29 -15.25 2.51 4.99
CA SER A 29 -15.62 3.86 4.57
C SER A 29 -15.22 4.85 5.67
N ASN A 30 -14.29 5.77 5.35
CA ASN A 30 -13.55 6.72 6.20
C ASN A 30 -12.16 6.28 6.71
N GLU A 31 -11.68 5.10 6.30
CA GLU A 31 -10.34 4.63 6.68
C GLU A 31 -9.39 4.58 5.47
N TYR A 32 -8.09 4.75 5.75
CA TYR A 32 -7.06 4.73 4.72
C TYR A 32 -7.14 3.39 3.97
N PRO A 33 -7.21 3.39 2.63
CA PRO A 33 -7.22 2.16 1.86
C PRO A 33 -6.01 1.31 2.20
N SER A 34 -6.20 -0.01 2.23
CA SER A 34 -5.12 -0.98 2.52
C SER A 34 -3.92 -0.80 1.60
N GLU A 35 -4.14 -0.38 0.35
CA GLU A 35 -3.08 -0.04 -0.60
C GLU A 35 -2.25 1.17 -0.15
N VAL A 36 -2.88 2.21 0.40
CA VAL A 36 -2.18 3.40 0.92
C VAL A 36 -1.36 3.04 2.15
N GLN A 37 -1.93 2.22 3.05
CA GLN A 37 -1.19 1.70 4.19
C GLN A 37 0.02 0.88 3.75
N SER A 38 -0.15 -0.03 2.79
CA SER A 38 0.95 -0.85 2.27
C SER A 38 2.06 0.00 1.67
N ASN A 39 1.70 0.98 0.83
CA ASN A 39 2.66 1.88 0.20
C ASN A 39 3.43 2.71 1.25
N PHE A 40 2.74 3.21 2.28
CA PHE A 40 3.40 3.92 3.39
C PHE A 40 4.39 3.01 4.12
N MET A 41 3.97 1.79 4.46
CA MET A 41 4.80 0.82 5.17
C MET A 41 6.04 0.43 4.36
N ASP A 42 5.88 0.19 3.06
CA ASP A 42 6.97 -0.13 2.15
C ASP A 42 7.97 1.02 2.01
N GLY A 43 7.48 2.27 1.89
CA GLY A 43 8.32 3.45 1.85
C GLY A 43 9.08 3.68 3.17
N CYS A 44 8.38 3.56 4.30
CA CYS A 44 8.95 3.76 5.63
C CYS A 44 10.02 2.71 5.97
N MET A 45 9.74 1.43 5.72
CA MET A 45 10.72 0.36 5.94
C MET A 45 11.86 0.42 4.92
N GLY A 46 11.58 0.81 3.67
CA GLY A 46 12.58 1.07 2.64
C GLY A 46 13.55 2.20 3.01
N ALA A 47 13.10 3.17 3.80
CA ALA A 47 13.94 4.22 4.37
C ALA A 47 14.79 3.78 5.59
N GLY A 48 14.63 2.52 6.04
CA GLY A 48 15.42 1.91 7.12
C GLY A 48 14.77 1.95 8.50
N ALA A 49 13.50 2.35 8.61
CA ALA A 49 12.76 2.26 9.87
C ALA A 49 12.26 0.83 10.15
N THR A 50 12.05 0.50 11.42
CA THR A 50 11.48 -0.80 11.80
C THR A 50 9.97 -0.84 11.56
N GLN A 51 9.42 -2.04 11.39
CA GLN A 51 7.97 -2.21 11.21
C GLN A 51 7.15 -1.58 12.36
N THR A 52 7.63 -1.64 13.60
CA THR A 52 6.97 -1.00 14.75
C THR A 52 6.94 0.52 14.63
N GLN A 53 8.05 1.13 14.23
CA GLN A 53 8.14 2.58 14.02
C GLN A 53 7.24 3.03 12.86
N CYS A 54 7.19 2.25 11.78
CA CYS A 54 6.32 2.54 10.64
C CYS A 54 4.83 2.44 11.01
N ASN A 55 4.42 1.43 11.78
CA ASN A 55 3.04 1.37 12.25
C ASN A 55 2.69 2.57 13.14
N CYS A 56 3.56 2.94 14.08
CA CYS A 56 3.36 4.13 14.91
C CYS A 56 3.18 5.40 14.05
N ALA A 57 4.05 5.59 13.05
CA ALA A 57 4.00 6.75 12.18
C ALA A 57 2.70 6.78 11.36
N PHE A 58 2.28 5.63 10.84
CA PHE A 58 1.03 5.51 10.08
C PHE A 58 -0.20 5.81 10.95
N ASP A 59 -0.24 5.32 12.18
CA ASP A 59 -1.33 5.62 13.12
C ASP A 59 -1.40 7.12 13.43
N LYS A 60 -0.24 7.77 13.63
CA LYS A 60 -0.19 9.23 13.83
C LYS A 60 -0.64 10.03 12.62
N VAL A 61 -0.30 9.56 11.42
CA VAL A 61 -0.77 10.16 10.17
C VAL A 61 -2.29 10.05 10.07
N ARG A 62 -2.86 8.86 10.34
CA ARG A 62 -4.32 8.64 10.34
C ARG A 62 -5.06 9.47 11.38
N GLU A 63 -4.46 9.70 12.54
CA GLU A 63 -5.05 10.54 13.60
C GLU A 63 -5.07 12.03 13.22
N LYS A 64 -4.07 12.51 12.47
CA LYS A 64 -3.87 13.94 12.20
C LYS A 64 -4.34 14.38 10.81
N TYR A 65 -4.33 13.50 9.82
CA TYR A 65 -4.60 13.82 8.42
C TYR A 65 -5.66 12.90 7.84
N THR A 66 -6.61 13.50 7.15
CA THR A 66 -7.46 12.78 6.20
C THR A 66 -6.62 12.23 5.05
N LEU A 67 -7.18 11.27 4.31
CA LEU A 67 -6.50 10.68 3.16
C LEU A 67 -6.07 11.74 2.13
N ASP A 68 -6.97 12.68 1.79
CA ASP A 68 -6.66 13.76 0.84
C ASP A 68 -5.55 14.70 1.34
N GLU A 69 -5.51 14.98 2.65
CA GLU A 69 -4.44 15.79 3.25
C GLU A 69 -3.11 15.05 3.23
N PHE A 70 -3.12 13.74 3.49
CA PHE A 70 -1.93 12.91 3.41
C PHE A 70 -1.40 12.79 1.97
N VAL A 71 -2.28 12.60 0.98
CA VAL A 71 -1.87 12.59 -0.44
C VAL A 71 -1.27 13.92 -0.85
N GLN A 72 -1.83 15.05 -0.41
CA GLN A 72 -1.23 16.36 -0.67
C GLN A 72 0.13 16.50 0.02
N LEU A 73 0.27 16.02 1.24
CA LEU A 73 1.53 16.03 1.98
C LEU A 73 2.60 15.19 1.25
N GLU A 74 2.26 13.97 0.81
CA GLU A 74 3.18 13.12 0.03
C GLU A 74 3.63 13.79 -1.28
N ASN A 75 2.71 14.44 -2.00
CA ASN A 75 3.05 15.20 -3.21
C ASN A 75 3.99 16.38 -2.88
N ASP A 76 3.70 17.13 -1.82
CA ASP A 76 4.55 18.23 -1.36
C ASP A 76 5.95 17.75 -0.97
N ILE A 77 6.08 16.56 -0.36
CA ILE A 77 7.37 15.95 0.01
C ILE A 77 8.11 15.49 -1.24
N SER A 78 7.42 14.82 -2.18
CA SER A 78 7.98 14.35 -3.44
C SER A 78 8.53 15.51 -4.29
N GLU A 79 7.87 16.66 -4.23
CA GLU A 79 8.29 17.90 -4.89
C GLU A 79 9.32 18.71 -4.06
N GLY A 80 9.69 18.24 -2.87
CA GLY A 80 10.65 18.90 -1.97
C GLY A 80 10.15 20.21 -1.37
N ARG A 81 8.84 20.44 -1.35
CA ARG A 81 8.19 21.68 -0.89
C ARG A 81 7.92 21.72 0.62
N ARG A 82 7.77 20.57 1.29
CA ARG A 82 7.53 20.47 2.75
C ARG A 82 8.25 19.28 3.38
N THR A 83 9.48 19.48 3.84
CA THR A 83 10.25 18.47 4.59
C THR A 83 10.29 18.73 6.11
N ASP A 84 9.92 19.93 6.52
CA ASP A 84 10.03 20.45 7.89
C ASP A 84 8.85 20.04 8.79
N GLU A 85 7.64 19.91 8.24
CA GLU A 85 6.43 19.54 9.00
C GLU A 85 6.34 18.07 9.43
N LEU A 86 7.13 17.18 8.83
CA LEU A 86 7.16 15.76 9.22
C LEU A 86 8.02 15.47 10.45
N THR A 87 8.96 16.36 10.76
CA THR A 87 9.91 16.22 11.87
C THR A 87 9.21 15.86 13.20
N PRO A 88 8.13 16.55 13.64
CA PRO A 88 7.45 16.19 14.89
C PRO A 88 6.86 14.78 14.87
N ILE A 89 6.31 14.33 13.74
CA ILE A 89 5.67 13.01 13.61
C ILE A 89 6.72 11.88 13.68
N ILE A 90 7.86 12.08 13.03
CA ILE A 90 8.96 11.10 13.03
C ILE A 90 9.58 10.98 14.43
N LEU A 91 9.66 12.07 15.18
CA LEU A 91 10.19 12.07 16.54
C LEU A 91 9.25 11.42 17.56
N GLU A 92 7.95 11.42 17.30
CA GLU A 92 6.96 10.75 18.15
C GLU A 92 7.04 9.22 18.09
N CYS A 93 7.63 8.67 17.01
CA CYS A 93 7.67 7.22 16.74
C CYS A 93 9.07 6.61 16.77
N ARG A 94 10.06 7.32 17.34
CA ARG A 94 11.46 6.90 17.36
C ARG A 94 11.80 5.98 18.53
#